data_AF-A0A3C2AYM2-F1
#
_entry.id   AF-A0A3C2AYM2-F1
#
_cell.length_a   1.000
_cell.length_b   1.000
_cell.length_c   1.000
_cell.angle_alpha   90.00
_cell.angle_beta   90.00
_cell.angle_gamma   90.00
#
_symmetry.space_group_name_H-M   'P 1'
#
loop_
_entity.id
_entity.type
_entity.pdbx_description
1 polymer ?
#
loop_
_entity_poly.entity_id
_entity_poly.type
_entity_poly.pdbx_seq_one_letter_code
_entity_poly.pdbx_strand_id
1 'polypeptide(L)'
;MGDTGTITTPGGVADVLDTTFALPGLRRHSARLRSGAIAAGETAVASIDVARRDSIRRNHTGTHILHYALRKVLGEHVKQAGSLVGPDRLRFDFSHYAAVTDDEIQRIEELANGEVLANATARVFETSKTEAEALGAIAFFGDKYGDLVRVLEVGNSIELCGGTHVRAAGDI
;
A
#
# COMPACT_ATOMS: atom_id res chain seq x y z
N MET A 1 1.26 -5.15 4.84
CA MET A 1 2.35 -6.13 5.03
C MET A 1 3.51 -5.44 5.71
N GLY A 2 4.11 -6.07 6.71
CA GLY A 2 5.30 -5.54 7.37
C GLY A 2 6.53 -5.67 6.49
N ASP A 3 7.46 -4.73 6.64
CA ASP A 3 8.79 -4.84 6.08
C ASP A 3 9.61 -5.91 6.78
N THR A 4 10.55 -6.46 6.02
CA THR A 4 11.61 -7.36 6.48
C THR A 4 12.96 -6.71 6.25
N GLY A 5 14.00 -7.29 6.84
CA GLY A 5 15.36 -6.76 6.73
C GLY A 5 16.25 -7.23 7.86
N THR A 6 17.14 -6.36 8.34
CA THR A 6 18.10 -6.67 9.40
C THR A 6 18.16 -5.57 10.44
N ILE A 7 18.39 -5.96 11.69
CA ILE A 7 18.77 -5.07 12.78
C ILE A 7 20.18 -5.47 13.22
N THR A 8 21.10 -4.49 13.23
CA THR A 8 22.50 -4.67 13.64
C THR A 8 22.79 -3.81 14.86
N THR A 9 23.36 -4.40 15.90
CA THR A 9 23.91 -3.70 17.07
C THR A 9 25.40 -4.07 17.22
N PRO A 10 26.15 -3.41 18.11
CA PRO A 10 27.52 -3.86 18.43
C PRO A 10 27.58 -5.30 18.97
N GLY A 11 26.50 -5.76 19.61
CA GLY A 11 26.43 -7.09 20.23
C GLY A 11 25.95 -8.21 19.31
N GLY A 12 25.22 -7.90 18.23
CA GLY A 12 24.64 -8.94 17.38
C GLY A 12 23.88 -8.45 16.15
N VAL A 13 23.42 -9.42 15.36
CA VAL A 13 22.64 -9.20 14.14
C VAL A 13 21.37 -10.04 14.22
N ALA A 14 20.23 -9.45 13.88
CA ALA A 14 18.95 -10.13 13.79
C ALA A 14 18.29 -9.93 12.43
N ASP A 15 17.72 -11.01 11.90
CA ASP A 15 16.90 -11.02 10.70
C ASP A 15 15.46 -10.69 11.07
N VAL A 16 14.95 -9.55 10.60
CA VAL A 16 13.57 -9.14 10.80
C VAL A 16 12.68 -9.90 9.83
N LEU A 17 11.80 -10.73 10.39
CA LEU A 17 10.88 -11.61 9.66
C LEU A 17 9.54 -10.93 9.38
N ASP A 18 9.10 -10.02 10.26
CA ASP A 18 7.88 -9.23 10.07
C ASP A 18 7.89 -7.99 10.98
N THR A 19 7.12 -6.98 10.59
CA THR A 19 6.89 -5.78 11.40
C THR A 19 5.40 -5.50 11.55
N THR A 20 4.96 -5.36 12.80
CA THR A 20 3.55 -5.14 13.14
C THR A 20 3.41 -4.05 14.19
N PHE A 21 2.19 -3.58 14.44
CA PHE A 21 1.91 -2.83 15.65
C PHE A 21 1.75 -3.78 16.84
N ALA A 22 2.38 -3.47 17.97
CA ALA A 22 2.06 -4.12 19.25
C ALA A 22 0.96 -3.35 19.99
N LEU A 23 1.02 -2.02 19.90
CA LEU A 23 0.06 -1.04 20.44
C LEU A 23 0.02 0.16 19.49
N PRO A 24 -0.98 1.06 19.57
CA PRO A 24 -0.95 2.32 18.82
C PRO A 24 0.38 3.06 19.02
N GLY A 25 1.05 3.41 17.93
CA GLY A 25 2.36 4.08 17.95
C GLY A 25 3.57 3.17 18.23
N LEU A 26 3.39 1.94 18.71
CA LEU A 26 4.48 1.02 19.03
C LEU A 26 4.70 -0.04 17.94
N ARG A 27 5.85 0.03 17.28
CA ARG A 27 6.26 -0.93 16.23
C ARG A 27 6.98 -2.11 16.87
N ARG A 28 6.55 -3.33 16.52
CA ARG A 28 7.16 -4.59 16.90
C ARG A 28 7.89 -5.17 15.69
N HIS A 29 9.15 -5.52 15.89
CA HIS A 29 9.96 -6.28 14.93
C HIS A 29 10.01 -7.73 15.43
N SER A 30 9.38 -8.65 14.70
CA SER A 30 9.55 -10.08 14.94
C SER A 30 10.83 -10.50 14.22
N ALA A 31 11.84 -10.96 14.96
CA ALA A 31 13.15 -11.20 14.40
C ALA A 31 13.76 -12.50 14.91
N ARG A 32 14.58 -13.12 14.05
CA ARG A 32 15.44 -14.25 14.42
C ARG A 32 16.85 -13.73 14.65
N LEU A 33 17.43 -14.03 15.80
CA LEU A 33 18.84 -13.72 16.05
C LEU A 33 19.71 -14.55 15.11
N ARG A 34 20.49 -13.88 14.27
CA ARG A 34 21.42 -14.49 13.32
C ARG A 34 22.76 -14.78 14.01
N SER A 35 23.25 -13.84 14.81
CA SER A 35 24.50 -13.97 15.54
C SER A 35 24.55 -13.02 16.75
N GLY A 36 25.38 -13.37 17.74
CA GLY A 36 25.65 -12.53 18.91
C GLY A 36 24.48 -12.49 19.89
N ALA A 37 24.28 -11.33 20.52
CA ALA A 37 23.15 -11.03 21.40
C ALA A 37 22.75 -9.56 21.23
N ILE A 38 21.46 -9.26 21.40
CA ILE A 38 20.95 -7.89 21.35
C ILE A 38 20.35 -7.56 22.71
N ALA A 39 20.80 -6.45 23.30
CA ALA A 39 20.34 -6.00 24.61
C ALA A 39 19.55 -4.69 24.53
N ALA A 40 18.64 -4.47 25.49
CA ALA A 40 17.92 -3.22 25.60
C ALA A 40 18.86 -2.05 25.89
N GLY A 41 18.66 -0.92 25.21
CA GLY A 41 19.50 0.27 25.35
C GLY A 41 20.68 0.35 24.38
N GLU A 42 20.96 -0.71 23.61
CA GLU A 42 21.98 -0.66 22.56
C GLU A 42 21.56 0.25 21.39
N THR A 43 22.53 0.95 20.81
CA THR A 43 22.33 1.60 19.52
C THR A 43 22.20 0.54 18.42
N ALA A 44 21.17 0.68 17.58
CA ALA A 44 20.85 -0.26 16.53
C ALA A 44 20.76 0.45 15.17
N VAL A 45 21.24 -0.22 14.12
CA VAL A 45 21.02 0.15 12.72
C VAL A 45 20.01 -0.83 12.13
N ALA A 46 18.84 -0.31 11.74
CA ALA A 46 17.82 -1.07 11.04
C ALA A 46 17.92 -0.81 9.52
N SER A 47 17.92 -1.87 8.72
CA SER A 47 17.98 -1.80 7.26
C SER A 47 16.89 -2.70 6.67
N ILE A 48 16.14 -2.17 5.70
CA ILE A 48 15.06 -2.90 5.06
C ILE A 48 15.56 -3.70 3.85
N ASP A 49 14.85 -4.76 3.50
CA ASP A 49 14.95 -5.39 2.18
C ASP A 49 14.31 -4.46 1.14
N VAL A 50 15.15 -3.70 0.44
CA VAL A 50 14.71 -2.68 -0.54
C VAL A 50 13.98 -3.31 -1.72
N ALA A 51 14.48 -4.43 -2.24
CA ALA A 51 13.87 -5.09 -3.40
C ALA A 51 12.46 -5.59 -3.07
N ARG A 52 12.29 -6.22 -1.89
CA ARG A 52 10.97 -6.61 -1.38
C ARG A 52 10.07 -5.40 -1.19
N ARG A 53 10.57 -4.34 -0.57
CA ARG A 53 9.81 -3.10 -0.34
C ARG A 53 9.32 -2.50 -1.66
N ASP A 54 10.17 -2.44 -2.68
CA ASP A 54 9.79 -1.86 -3.97
C ASP A 54 8.76 -2.72 -4.72
N SER A 55 8.84 -4.05 -4.65
CA SER A 55 7.78 -4.92 -5.17
C SER A 55 6.44 -4.71 -4.45
N ILE A 56 6.45 -4.56 -3.13
CA ILE A 56 5.24 -4.23 -2.36
C ILE A 56 4.69 -2.85 -2.76
N ARG A 57 5.54 -1.83 -2.96
CA ARG A 57 5.12 -0.49 -3.39
C ARG A 57 4.45 -0.49 -4.76
N ARG A 58 5.00 -1.25 -5.71
CA ARG A 58 4.42 -1.43 -7.05
C ARG A 58 3.03 -2.05 -6.95
N ASN A 59 2.92 -3.18 -6.27
CA ASN A 59 1.64 -3.86 -6.04
C ASN A 59 0.63 -3.00 -5.26
N HIS A 60 1.10 -2.15 -4.34
CA HIS A 60 0.23 -1.26 -3.60
C HIS A 60 -0.35 -0.17 -4.49
N THR A 61 0.48 0.44 -5.33
CA THR A 61 0.02 1.47 -6.28
C THR A 61 -0.87 0.84 -7.36
N GLY A 62 -0.52 -0.35 -7.84
CA GLY A 62 -1.35 -1.14 -8.74
C GLY A 62 -2.73 -1.45 -8.16
N THR A 63 -2.85 -1.62 -6.84
CA THR A 63 -4.15 -1.78 -6.18
C THR A 63 -5.05 -0.56 -6.37
N HIS A 64 -4.51 0.65 -6.25
CA HIS A 64 -5.27 1.90 -6.41
C HIS A 64 -5.69 2.15 -7.87
N ILE A 65 -4.80 1.82 -8.82
CA ILE A 65 -5.10 1.90 -10.26
C ILE A 65 -6.17 0.86 -10.64
N LEU A 66 -6.03 -0.38 -10.17
CA LEU A 66 -7.01 -1.44 -10.39
C LEU A 66 -8.37 -1.05 -9.80
N HIS A 67 -8.38 -0.44 -8.62
CA HIS A 67 -9.61 -0.02 -7.98
C HIS A 67 -10.33 1.09 -8.77
N TYR A 68 -9.57 2.09 -9.27
CA TYR A 68 -10.09 3.07 -10.21
C TYR A 68 -10.72 2.39 -11.44
N ALA A 69 -10.01 1.43 -12.04
CA ALA A 69 -10.47 0.75 -13.25
C ALA A 69 -11.75 -0.06 -13.01
N LEU A 70 -11.82 -0.79 -11.90
CA LEU A 70 -13.02 -1.52 -11.48
C LEU A 70 -14.22 -0.57 -11.33
N ARG A 71 -14.03 0.60 -10.69
CA ARG A 71 -15.13 1.59 -10.54
C ARG A 71 -15.56 2.19 -11.87
N LYS A 72 -14.64 2.41 -12.80
CA LYS A 72 -14.96 2.95 -14.14
C LYS A 72 -15.69 1.96 -15.03
N VAL A 73 -15.35 0.68 -14.96
CA VAL A 73 -15.98 -0.36 -15.80
C VAL A 73 -17.26 -0.89 -15.17
N LEU A 74 -17.22 -1.23 -13.88
CA LEU A 74 -18.32 -1.92 -13.21
C LEU A 74 -19.28 -0.97 -12.48
N GLY A 75 -18.83 0.23 -12.12
CA GLY A 75 -19.64 1.26 -11.45
C GLY A 75 -19.15 1.64 -10.05
N GLU A 76 -19.67 2.76 -9.54
CA GLU A 76 -19.23 3.38 -8.28
C GLU A 76 -19.61 2.61 -7.02
N HIS A 77 -20.46 1.58 -7.12
CA HIS A 77 -20.79 0.68 -6.02
C HIS A 77 -19.66 -0.26 -5.65
N VAL A 78 -18.66 -0.44 -6.53
CA VAL A 78 -17.45 -1.20 -6.21
C VAL A 78 -16.77 -0.53 -5.01
N LYS A 79 -16.69 -1.30 -3.93
CA LYS A 79 -16.00 -0.94 -2.68
C LYS A 79 -15.09 -2.09 -2.28
N GLN A 80 -13.92 -1.74 -1.76
CA GLN A 80 -12.98 -2.70 -1.21
C GLN A 80 -13.60 -3.48 -0.03
N ALA A 81 -13.61 -4.81 -0.15
CA ALA A 81 -13.99 -5.75 0.90
C ALA A 81 -12.76 -6.42 1.54
N GLY A 82 -11.62 -6.43 0.82
CA GLY A 82 -10.36 -7.03 1.27
C GLY A 82 -9.22 -6.66 0.33
N SER A 83 -7.98 -6.73 0.83
CA SER A 83 -6.80 -6.57 0.00
C SER A 83 -5.61 -7.33 0.57
N LEU A 84 -4.82 -7.92 -0.31
CA LEU A 84 -3.47 -8.42 -0.03
C LEU A 84 -2.50 -7.68 -0.95
N VAL A 85 -1.48 -7.06 -0.36
CA VAL A 85 -0.39 -6.43 -1.11
C VAL A 85 0.92 -7.08 -0.71
N GLY A 86 1.34 -8.09 -1.48
CA GLY A 86 2.60 -8.79 -1.27
C GLY A 86 3.67 -8.40 -2.27
N PRO A 87 4.88 -8.97 -2.16
CA PRO A 87 5.94 -8.74 -3.14
C PRO A 87 5.65 -9.44 -4.47
N ASP A 88 5.01 -10.61 -4.45
CA ASP A 88 4.84 -11.43 -5.66
C ASP A 88 3.50 -11.20 -6.35
N ARG A 89 2.51 -10.69 -5.62
CA ARG A 89 1.16 -10.43 -6.13
C ARG A 89 0.41 -9.42 -5.29
N LEU A 90 -0.63 -8.83 -5.89
CA LEU A 90 -1.73 -8.21 -5.19
C LEU A 90 -3.01 -9.04 -5.33
N ARG A 91 -3.94 -8.88 -4.39
CA ARG A 91 -5.33 -9.36 -4.47
C ARG A 91 -6.23 -8.23 -4.01
N PHE A 92 -7.28 -7.93 -4.76
CA PHE A 92 -8.28 -6.94 -4.40
C PHE A 92 -9.65 -7.60 -4.37
N ASP A 93 -10.25 -7.68 -3.20
CA ASP A 93 -11.57 -8.25 -3.00
C ASP A 93 -12.59 -7.10 -2.96
N PHE A 94 -13.67 -7.19 -3.73
CA PHE A 94 -14.68 -6.15 -3.82
C PHE A 94 -16.09 -6.72 -3.93
N SER A 95 -17.08 -5.91 -3.54
CA SER A 95 -18.50 -6.28 -3.66
C SER A 95 -19.01 -5.97 -5.06
N HIS A 96 -19.62 -6.97 -5.71
CA HIS A 96 -20.28 -6.83 -7.00
C HIS A 96 -21.48 -7.80 -7.10
N TYR A 97 -22.47 -7.49 -7.93
CA TYR A 97 -23.75 -8.22 -7.98
C TYR A 97 -23.70 -9.50 -8.81
N ALA A 98 -22.65 -9.70 -9.60
CA ALA A 98 -22.44 -10.85 -10.46
C ALA A 98 -20.94 -11.19 -10.57
N ALA A 99 -20.61 -12.27 -11.27
CA ALA A 99 -19.24 -12.49 -11.72
C ALA A 99 -18.88 -11.45 -12.79
N VAL A 100 -17.64 -10.97 -12.76
CA VAL A 100 -17.11 -10.10 -13.83
C VAL A 100 -16.97 -10.92 -15.09
N THR A 101 -17.50 -10.42 -16.20
CA THR A 101 -17.43 -11.08 -17.51
C THR A 101 -16.03 -10.93 -18.13
N ASP A 102 -15.69 -11.79 -19.10
CA ASP A 102 -14.38 -11.73 -19.78
C ASP A 102 -14.15 -10.37 -20.48
N ASP A 103 -15.19 -9.82 -21.11
CA ASP A 103 -15.13 -8.49 -21.75
C ASP A 103 -14.90 -7.37 -20.72
N GLU A 104 -15.54 -7.45 -19.55
CA GLU A 104 -15.30 -6.49 -18.47
C GLU A 104 -13.89 -6.63 -17.90
N ILE A 105 -13.38 -7.85 -17.72
CA ILE A 105 -11.99 -8.11 -17.28
C ILE A 105 -11.01 -7.47 -18.26
N GLN A 106 -11.19 -7.68 -19.56
CA GLN A 106 -10.34 -7.08 -20.60
C GLN A 106 -10.37 -5.55 -20.51
N ARG A 107 -11.55 -4.94 -20.38
CA ARG A 107 -11.68 -3.48 -20.25
C ARG A 107 -11.04 -2.93 -18.97
N ILE A 108 -11.12 -3.66 -17.87
CA ILE A 108 -10.46 -3.30 -16.61
C ILE A 108 -8.95 -3.32 -16.79
N GLU A 109 -8.41 -4.39 -17.41
CA GLU A 109 -6.98 -4.54 -17.68
C GLU A 109 -6.45 -3.45 -18.62
N GLU A 110 -7.15 -3.18 -19.71
CA GLU A 110 -6.81 -2.12 -20.66
C GLU A 110 -6.77 -0.75 -19.99
N LEU A 111 -7.77 -0.43 -19.16
CA LEU A 111 -7.82 0.86 -18.47
C LEU A 111 -6.70 0.97 -17.42
N ALA A 112 -6.48 -0.08 -16.62
CA ALA A 112 -5.43 -0.10 -15.62
C ALA A 112 -4.04 0.06 -16.24
N ASN A 113 -3.74 -0.71 -17.30
CA ASN A 113 -2.48 -0.58 -18.04
C ASN A 113 -2.37 0.78 -18.74
N GLY A 114 -3.47 1.36 -19.20
CA GLY A 114 -3.52 2.72 -19.72
C GLY A 114 -3.03 3.76 -18.71
N GLU A 115 -3.47 3.68 -17.45
CA GLU A 115 -2.99 4.57 -16.37
C GLU A 115 -1.49 4.37 -16.07
N VAL A 116 -1.01 3.12 -16.09
CA VAL A 116 0.42 2.80 -15.93
C VAL A 116 1.24 3.43 -17.05
N LEU A 117 0.82 3.26 -18.31
CA LEU A 117 1.49 3.80 -19.49
C LEU A 117 1.45 5.34 -19.56
N ALA A 118 0.38 5.96 -19.05
CA ALA A 118 0.29 7.41 -18.90
C ALA A 118 1.35 7.97 -17.92
N ASN A 119 1.89 7.11 -17.05
CA ASN A 119 3.03 7.39 -16.17
C ASN A 119 2.88 8.67 -15.34
N ALA A 120 1.66 8.94 -14.84
CA ALA A 120 1.40 10.09 -14.00
C ALA A 120 2.25 10.03 -12.72
N THR A 121 2.81 11.17 -12.30
CA THR A 121 3.54 11.29 -11.04
C THR A 121 2.62 10.99 -9.87
N ALA A 122 3.07 10.16 -8.93
CA ALA A 122 2.36 9.89 -7.70
C ALA A 122 2.63 11.02 -6.69
N ARG A 123 1.57 11.65 -6.21
CA ARG A 123 1.63 12.68 -5.17
C ARG A 123 1.09 12.12 -3.86
N VAL A 124 1.84 12.34 -2.78
CA VAL A 124 1.45 11.92 -1.45
C VAL A 124 1.57 13.12 -0.51
N PHE A 125 0.50 13.43 0.20
CA PHE A 125 0.44 14.59 1.09
C PHE A 125 -0.56 14.37 2.22
N GLU A 126 -0.46 15.20 3.26
CA GLU A 126 -1.40 15.24 4.38
C GLU A 126 -2.27 16.50 4.26
N THR A 127 -3.55 16.39 4.58
CA THR A 127 -4.55 17.47 4.46
C THR A 127 -5.73 17.17 5.39
N SER A 128 -6.68 18.10 5.54
CA SER A 128 -7.89 17.82 6.28
C SER A 128 -8.78 16.82 5.53
N LYS A 129 -9.59 16.05 6.26
CA LYS A 129 -10.57 15.13 5.65
C LYS A 129 -11.51 15.85 4.67
N THR A 130 -11.98 17.04 5.04
CA THR A 130 -12.86 17.88 4.19
C THR A 130 -12.18 18.29 2.89
N GLU A 131 -10.92 18.71 2.93
CA GLU A 131 -10.16 19.06 1.72
C GLU A 131 -9.92 17.83 0.85
N ALA A 132 -9.61 16.68 1.44
CA ALA A 132 -9.46 15.43 0.69
C ALA A 132 -10.77 15.03 -0.01
N GLU A 133 -11.91 15.12 0.68
CA GLU A 133 -13.23 14.86 0.10
C GLU A 133 -13.57 15.84 -1.03
N ALA A 134 -13.21 17.13 -0.88
CA ALA A 134 -13.38 18.14 -1.92
C ALA A 134 -12.52 17.87 -3.17
N LEU A 135 -11.38 17.19 -3.01
CA LEU A 135 -10.55 16.70 -4.11
C LEU A 135 -11.10 15.41 -4.76
N GLY A 136 -12.20 14.85 -4.25
CA GLY A 136 -12.77 13.59 -4.72
C GLY A 136 -12.04 12.35 -4.19
N ALA A 137 -11.27 12.49 -3.11
CA ALA A 137 -10.56 11.36 -2.51
C ALA A 137 -11.55 10.33 -1.98
N ILE A 138 -11.35 9.06 -2.35
CA ILE A 138 -12.19 7.97 -1.88
C ILE A 138 -11.66 7.45 -0.55
N ALA A 139 -12.56 7.31 0.44
CA ALA A 139 -12.28 6.76 1.75
C ALA A 139 -13.05 5.45 1.97
N PHE A 140 -12.35 4.34 2.18
CA PHE A 140 -12.99 3.01 2.36
C PHE A 140 -13.20 2.61 3.81
N PHE A 141 -12.43 3.20 4.73
CA PHE A 141 -12.44 2.82 6.14
C PHE A 141 -13.14 3.81 7.07
N GLY A 142 -13.99 4.69 6.52
CA GLY A 142 -14.94 5.53 7.26
C GLY A 142 -14.38 6.13 8.56
N ASP A 143 -14.90 5.64 9.70
CA ASP A 143 -14.66 6.13 11.07
C ASP A 143 -13.24 5.93 11.60
N LYS A 144 -12.33 5.31 10.82
CA LYS A 144 -10.93 5.11 11.25
C LYS A 144 -10.02 6.30 10.97
N TYR A 145 -10.49 7.29 10.22
CA TYR A 145 -9.70 8.47 9.88
C TYR A 145 -10.01 9.61 10.85
N GLY A 146 -8.96 10.19 11.42
CA GLY A 146 -9.07 11.45 12.16
C GLY A 146 -9.24 12.65 11.24
N ASP A 147 -9.18 13.86 11.80
CA ASP A 147 -9.37 15.11 11.06
C ASP A 147 -8.29 15.36 10.01
N LEU A 148 -7.06 14.87 10.25
CA LEU A 148 -5.95 14.88 9.31
C LEU A 148 -5.81 13.49 8.66
N VAL A 149 -5.71 13.49 7.33
CA VAL A 149 -5.63 12.28 6.51
C VAL A 149 -4.47 12.36 5.53
N ARG A 150 -3.93 11.20 5.16
CA ARG A 150 -2.90 11.07 4.12
C ARG A 150 -3.55 10.63 2.81
N VAL A 151 -3.32 11.40 1.77
CA VAL A 151 -3.89 11.19 0.42
C VAL A 151 -2.80 10.67 -0.50
N LEU A 152 -3.14 9.66 -1.30
CA LEU A 152 -2.42 9.28 -2.50
C LEU A 152 -3.20 9.80 -3.72
N GLU A 153 -2.48 10.44 -4.62
CA GLU A 153 -2.95 10.83 -5.95
C GLU A 153 -2.03 10.17 -6.99
N VAL A 154 -2.59 9.38 -7.90
CA VAL A 154 -1.84 8.78 -9.01
C VAL A 154 -2.77 8.65 -10.22
N GLY A 155 -2.48 9.43 -11.26
CA GLY A 155 -3.34 9.52 -12.44
C GLY A 155 -4.75 9.93 -12.04
N ASN A 156 -5.74 9.14 -12.43
CA ASN A 156 -7.14 9.36 -12.08
C ASN A 156 -7.58 8.75 -10.73
N SER A 157 -6.66 8.13 -9.98
CA SER A 157 -6.94 7.57 -8.65
C SER A 157 -6.55 8.55 -7.54
N ILE A 158 -7.51 8.89 -6.68
CA ILE A 158 -7.32 9.76 -5.51
C ILE A 158 -7.94 9.04 -4.31
N GLU A 159 -7.12 8.60 -3.36
CA GLU A 159 -7.57 7.74 -2.26
C GLU A 159 -6.86 8.05 -0.94
N LEU A 160 -7.56 7.86 0.18
CA LEU A 160 -6.95 7.94 1.50
C LEU A 160 -6.10 6.70 1.78
N CYS A 161 -4.78 6.86 1.79
CA CYS A 161 -3.87 5.74 1.97
C CYS A 161 -2.65 6.09 2.84
N GLY A 162 -2.37 5.24 3.83
CA GLY A 162 -1.25 5.38 4.76
C GLY A 162 0.01 4.58 4.37
N GLY A 163 -0.02 3.82 3.27
CA GLY A 163 1.10 2.96 2.91
C GLY A 163 2.12 3.62 1.97
N THR A 164 3.05 2.79 1.48
CA THR A 164 4.12 3.26 0.59
C THR A 164 3.72 3.04 -0.87
N HIS A 165 4.12 3.97 -1.73
CA HIS A 165 3.76 4.00 -3.14
C HIS A 165 4.98 4.29 -4.01
N VAL A 166 4.88 3.99 -5.30
CA VAL A 166 5.91 4.32 -6.28
C VAL A 166 5.96 5.84 -6.55
N ARG A 167 6.92 6.32 -7.35
CA ARG A 167 7.06 7.75 -7.64
C ARG A 167 6.22 8.18 -8.84
N ALA A 168 6.01 7.27 -9.79
CA ALA A 168 5.11 7.48 -10.92
C ALA A 168 4.44 6.17 -11.31
N ALA A 169 3.29 6.23 -11.99
CA ALA A 169 2.51 5.04 -12.34
C ALA A 169 3.30 4.01 -13.17
N GLY A 170 4.20 4.47 -14.04
CA GLY A 170 5.05 3.62 -14.88
C GLY A 170 6.23 2.95 -14.14
N ASP A 171 6.39 3.21 -12.84
CA ASP A 171 7.32 2.43 -12.00
C ASP A 171 6.76 1.04 -11.63
N ILE A 172 5.49 0.75 -11.95
CA ILE A 172 4.82 -0.55 -11.74
C ILE A 172 5.34 -1.55 -12.78
#